data_AF-A0A258B7B3-F1
#
_entry.id   AF-A0A258B7B3-F1
#
_cell.length_a   1.000
_cell.length_b   1.000
_cell.length_c   1.000
_cell.angle_alpha   90.00
_cell.angle_beta   90.00
_cell.angle_gamma   90.00
#
_symmetry.space_group_name_H-M   'P 1'
#
loop_
_entity.id
_entity.type
_entity.pdbx_description
1 polymer ?
#
loop_
_entity_poly.entity_id
_entity_poly.type
_entity_poly.pdbx_seq_one_letter_code
_entity_poly.pdbx_strand_id
1 'polypeptide(L)'
;MALGSTLNARIVERFGSRRISHIALSAFTLIAIGHWLWAMAGQESLISFIVFQTLTMACMSLSTSNFAAIAMEKVGHVAGTAASLQGVTSMVGGALIGSFVGQHWTGDVALLPLGAALCGAVALCLIFRAENGQLYGRTTVG
;
A
#
# COMPACT_ATOMS: atom_id res chain seq x y z
N MET A 1 -17.38 6.36 4.94
CA MET A 1 -16.12 6.61 5.68
C MET A 1 -16.12 6.02 7.08
N ALA A 2 -17.20 6.10 7.87
CA ALA A 2 -17.23 5.62 9.26
C ALA A 2 -17.01 4.10 9.48
N LEU A 3 -17.53 3.22 8.62
CA LEU A 3 -17.39 1.76 8.81
C LEU A 3 -15.94 1.29 8.61
N GLY A 4 -15.28 1.76 7.55
CA GLY A 4 -13.89 1.38 7.24
C GLY A 4 -12.90 1.90 8.27
N SER A 5 -13.07 3.12 8.78
CA SER A 5 -12.23 3.67 9.85
C SER A 5 -12.44 2.93 11.18
N THR A 6 -13.68 2.55 11.50
CA THR A 6 -14.00 1.79 12.71
C THR A 6 -13.44 0.37 12.64
N LEU A 7 -13.54 -0.28 11.47
CA LEU A 7 -12.96 -1.61 11.25
C LEU A 7 -11.44 -1.56 11.36
N ASN A 8 -10.78 -0.59 10.72
CA ASN A 8 -9.33 -0.41 10.84
C ASN A 8 -8.91 -0.18 12.30
N ALA A 9 -9.61 0.69 13.03
CA ALA A 9 -9.33 0.95 14.45
C ALA A 9 -9.40 -0.33 15.29
N ARG A 10 -10.44 -1.15 15.13
CA ARG A 10 -10.57 -2.44 15.85
C ARG A 10 -9.47 -3.44 15.49
N ILE A 11 -9.05 -3.48 14.22
CA ILE A 11 -7.94 -4.35 13.80
C ILE A 11 -6.64 -3.85 14.43
N VAL A 12 -6.38 -2.54 14.40
CA VAL A 12 -5.20 -1.90 15.02
C VAL A 12 -5.13 -2.12 16.52
N GLU A 13 -6.22 -1.95 17.25
CA GLU A 13 -6.29 -2.22 18.69
C GLU A 13 -5.88 -3.66 19.03
N ARG A 14 -6.23 -4.63 18.17
CA ARG A 14 -5.94 -6.06 18.41
C ARG A 14 -4.53 -6.49 18.00
N PHE A 15 -4.00 -5.96 16.89
CA PHE A 15 -2.76 -6.48 16.29
C PHE A 15 -1.59 -5.48 16.25
N GLY A 16 -1.84 -4.21 16.53
CA GLY A 16 -0.87 -3.12 16.46
C GLY A 16 -0.67 -2.57 15.04
N SER A 17 -0.54 -1.24 14.93
CA SER A 17 -0.48 -0.52 13.65
C SER A 17 0.68 -0.97 12.76
N ARG A 18 1.89 -1.15 13.32
CA ARG A 18 3.08 -1.61 12.57
C ARG A 18 2.87 -2.97 11.92
N ARG A 19 2.44 -3.97 12.71
CA ARG A 19 2.29 -5.34 12.22
C ARG A 19 1.24 -5.44 11.11
N ILE A 20 0.11 -4.75 11.27
CA ILE A 20 -0.94 -4.72 10.24
C ILE A 20 -0.44 -4.03 8.98
N SER A 21 0.30 -2.92 9.12
CA SER A 21 0.83 -2.19 7.97
C SER A 21 1.74 -3.07 7.11
N HIS A 22 2.62 -3.88 7.74
CA HIS A 22 3.48 -4.82 7.03
C HIS A 22 2.70 -5.96 6.40
N ILE A 23 1.75 -6.55 7.13
CA ILE A 23 0.91 -7.63 6.58
C ILE A 23 0.12 -7.12 5.37
N ALA A 24 -0.48 -5.93 5.48
CA ALA A 24 -1.23 -5.31 4.40
C ALA A 24 -0.35 -4.99 3.18
N LEU A 25 0.86 -4.46 3.40
CA LEU A 25 1.79 -4.14 2.32
C LEU A 25 2.35 -5.41 1.64
N SER A 26 2.68 -6.43 2.43
CA SER A 26 3.11 -7.73 1.92
C SER A 26 1.99 -8.39 1.11
N ALA A 27 0.76 -8.38 1.63
CA ALA A 27 -0.42 -8.90 0.92
C ALA A 27 -0.67 -8.11 -0.38
N PHE A 28 -0.66 -6.78 -0.33
CA PHE A 28 -0.75 -5.91 -1.51
C PHE A 28 0.26 -6.33 -2.59
N THR A 29 1.53 -6.50 -2.19
CA THR A 29 2.62 -6.85 -3.12
C THR A 29 2.41 -8.25 -3.72
N LEU A 30 2.07 -9.24 -2.90
CA LEU A 30 1.84 -10.61 -3.37
C LEU A 30 0.62 -10.71 -4.29
N ILE A 31 -0.46 -10.00 -3.96
CA ILE A 31 -1.68 -9.96 -4.78
C ILE A 31 -1.40 -9.27 -6.12
N ALA A 32 -0.65 -8.17 -6.13
CA ALA A 32 -0.24 -7.48 -7.35
C ALA A 32 0.67 -8.36 -8.24
N ILE A 33 1.62 -9.10 -7.65
CA ILE A 33 2.44 -10.09 -8.37
C ILE A 33 1.54 -11.19 -8.96
N GLY A 34 0.61 -11.72 -8.16
CA GLY A 34 -0.34 -12.75 -8.61
C GLY A 34 -1.21 -12.26 -9.76
N HIS A 35 -1.73 -11.04 -9.68
CA HIS A 35 -2.51 -10.42 -10.75
C HIS A 35 -1.68 -10.24 -12.02
N TRP A 36 -0.43 -9.77 -11.90
CA TRP A 36 0.47 -9.65 -13.04
C TRP A 36 0.76 -10.99 -13.72
N LEU A 37 1.07 -12.03 -12.95
CA LEU A 37 1.29 -13.38 -13.48
C LEU A 37 0.03 -13.94 -14.15
N TRP A 38 -1.14 -13.69 -13.57
CA TRP A 38 -2.43 -14.09 -14.14
C TRP A 38 -2.71 -13.40 -15.47
N ALA A 39 -2.45 -12.10 -15.55
CA ALA A 39 -2.59 -11.32 -16.77
C ALA A 39 -1.60 -11.80 -17.85
N MET A 40 -0.34 -12.06 -17.48
CA MET A 40 0.67 -12.61 -18.39
C MET A 40 0.33 -14.00 -18.93
N ALA A 41 -0.41 -14.80 -18.17
CA ALA A 41 -0.89 -16.12 -18.60
C ALA A 41 -2.05 -16.03 -19.62
N GLY A 42 -2.49 -14.82 -19.99
CA GLY A 42 -3.62 -14.60 -20.90
C GLY A 42 -4.97 -15.00 -20.30
N GLN A 43 -5.04 -15.20 -18.99
CA GLN A 43 -6.25 -15.62 -18.27
C GLN A 43 -7.08 -14.43 -17.75
N GLU A 44 -6.73 -13.21 -18.18
CA GLU A 44 -7.38 -11.99 -17.72
C GLU A 44 -8.83 -11.92 -18.23
N SER A 45 -9.76 -11.78 -17.30
CA SER A 45 -11.18 -11.53 -17.54
C SER A 45 -11.61 -10.32 -16.73
N LEU A 46 -12.75 -9.73 -17.08
CA LEU A 46 -13.30 -8.61 -16.30
C LEU A 46 -13.52 -8.99 -14.82
N ILE A 47 -13.94 -10.24 -14.57
CA ILE A 47 -14.18 -10.73 -13.21
C ILE A 47 -12.86 -10.90 -12.44
N SER A 48 -11.85 -11.54 -13.05
CA SER A 48 -10.54 -11.70 -12.40
C SER A 48 -9.91 -10.34 -12.11
N PHE A 49 -9.99 -9.40 -13.06
CA PHE A 49 -9.54 -8.03 -12.87
C PHE A 49 -10.22 -7.37 -11.66
N ILE A 50 -11.56 -7.42 -11.59
CA ILE A 50 -12.32 -6.83 -10.47
C ILE A 50 -11.89 -7.44 -9.13
N VAL A 51 -11.73 -8.76 -9.06
CA VAL A 51 -11.34 -9.46 -7.82
C VAL A 51 -9.94 -9.03 -7.39
N PHE A 52 -8.94 -9.14 -8.28
CA PHE A 52 -7.57 -8.75 -7.97
C PHE A 52 -7.46 -7.26 -7.63
N GLN A 53 -8.13 -6.39 -8.40
CA GLN A 53 -8.09 -4.95 -8.19
C GLN A 53 -8.75 -4.57 -6.86
N THR A 54 -9.87 -5.20 -6.50
CA THR A 54 -10.55 -4.96 -5.22
C THR A 54 -9.67 -5.35 -4.05
N LEU A 55 -9.05 -6.54 -4.12
CA LEU A 55 -8.12 -7.01 -3.09
C LEU A 55 -6.91 -6.08 -2.97
N THR A 56 -6.33 -5.67 -4.10
CA THR A 56 -5.20 -4.74 -4.16
C THR A 56 -5.55 -3.39 -3.52
N MET A 57 -6.71 -2.81 -3.87
CA MET A 57 -7.18 -1.55 -3.29
C MET A 57 -7.50 -1.66 -1.80
N ALA A 58 -8.06 -2.79 -1.36
CA ALA A 58 -8.31 -3.04 0.06
C ALA A 58 -7.01 -3.09 0.87
N CYS A 59 -6.01 -3.84 0.40
CA CYS A 59 -4.70 -3.92 1.05
C CYS A 59 -3.96 -2.57 1.00
N MET A 60 -4.01 -1.85 -0.13
CA MET A 60 -3.43 -0.52 -0.27
C MET A 60 -4.03 0.45 0.75
N SER A 61 -5.36 0.55 0.81
CA SER A 61 -6.07 1.43 1.75
C SER A 61 -5.71 1.14 3.21
N LEU A 62 -5.65 -0.14 3.58
CA LEU A 62 -5.26 -0.56 4.92
C LEU A 62 -3.79 -0.22 5.22
N SER A 63 -2.90 -0.40 4.25
CA SER A 63 -1.47 -0.09 4.41
C SER A 63 -1.22 1.42 4.50
N THR A 64 -1.72 2.20 3.54
CA THR A 64 -1.46 3.64 3.45
C THR A 64 -2.03 4.40 4.64
N SER A 65 -3.22 4.03 5.13
CA SER A 65 -3.83 4.68 6.29
C SER A 65 -3.03 4.43 7.58
N ASN A 66 -2.56 3.21 7.81
CA ASN A 66 -1.81 2.87 9.01
C ASN A 66 -0.38 3.43 8.98
N PHE A 67 0.32 3.39 7.84
CA PHE A 67 1.62 4.04 7.71
C PHE A 67 1.53 5.56 7.84
N ALA A 68 0.47 6.18 7.32
CA ALA A 68 0.25 7.61 7.52
C ALA A 68 0.07 7.95 9.00
N ALA A 69 -0.70 7.14 9.75
CA ALA A 69 -0.85 7.33 11.19
C ALA A 69 0.49 7.15 11.95
N ILE A 70 1.26 6.10 11.64
CA ILE A 70 2.58 5.85 12.25
C ILE A 70 3.54 7.02 11.99
N ALA A 71 3.54 7.57 10.77
CA ALA A 71 4.39 8.71 10.42
C ALA A 71 4.05 9.94 11.27
N MET A 72 2.77 10.17 11.57
CA MET A 72 2.31 11.33 12.35
C MET A 72 2.53 11.19 13.85
N GLU A 73 2.64 9.96 14.39
CA GLU A 73 2.84 9.69 15.82
C GLU A 73 4.07 10.43 16.40
N LYS A 74 5.16 10.53 15.64
CA LYS A 74 6.41 11.17 16.08
C LYS A 74 6.47 12.68 15.84
N VAL A 75 5.57 13.21 15.01
CA VAL A 75 5.60 14.62 14.55
C VAL A 75 4.28 15.34 14.82
N GLY A 76 3.51 14.88 15.81
CA GLY A 76 2.19 15.44 16.15
C GLY A 76 2.18 16.95 16.39
N HIS A 77 3.26 17.50 16.95
CA HIS A 77 3.44 18.94 17.18
C HIS A 77 3.49 19.79 15.88
N VAL A 78 3.81 19.17 14.74
CA VAL A 78 3.81 19.78 13.39
C VAL A 78 2.94 19.00 12.41
N ALA A 79 1.89 18.31 12.91
CA ALA A 79 1.05 17.41 12.12
C ALA A 79 0.46 18.07 10.87
N GLY A 80 0.07 19.34 10.94
CA GLY A 80 -0.45 20.08 9.78
C GLY A 80 0.56 20.16 8.64
N THR A 81 1.77 20.66 8.93
CA THR A 81 2.86 20.77 7.94
C THR A 81 3.30 19.40 7.42
N ALA A 82 3.42 18.42 8.31
CA ALA A 82 3.81 17.06 7.94
C ALA A 82 2.76 16.39 7.03
N ALA A 83 1.47 16.54 7.31
CA ALA A 83 0.38 16.00 6.49
C ALA A 83 0.33 16.68 5.12
N SER A 84 0.53 17.99 5.03
CA SER A 84 0.63 18.68 3.74
C SER A 84 1.79 18.17 2.89
N LEU A 85 2.98 17.99 3.50
CA LEU A 85 4.14 17.45 2.80
C LEU A 85 3.91 16.00 2.34
N GLN A 86 3.29 15.17 3.18
CA GLN A 86 2.92 13.81 2.83
C GLN A 86 1.94 13.79 1.65
N GLY A 87 0.94 14.67 1.65
CA GLY A 87 -0.04 14.81 0.57
C GLY A 87 0.61 15.20 -0.75
N VAL A 88 1.46 16.24 -0.74
CA VAL A 88 2.22 16.68 -1.93
C VAL A 88 3.13 15.57 -2.44
N THR A 89 3.84 14.88 -1.56
CA THR A 89 4.73 13.77 -1.95
C THR A 89 3.95 12.64 -2.61
N SER A 90 2.80 12.27 -2.05
CA SER A 90 1.93 11.23 -2.62
C SER A 90 1.35 11.65 -3.96
N MET A 91 0.93 12.91 -4.09
CA MET A 91 0.38 13.45 -5.33
C MET A 91 1.44 13.52 -6.44
N VAL A 92 2.60 14.11 -6.15
CA VAL A 92 3.69 14.25 -7.12
C VAL A 92 4.24 12.89 -7.50
N GLY A 93 4.53 12.03 -6.52
CA GLY A 93 5.01 10.67 -6.77
C GLY A 93 4.01 9.85 -7.56
N GLY A 94 2.73 9.89 -7.19
CA GLY A 94 1.64 9.23 -7.91
C GLY A 94 1.48 9.74 -9.33
N ALA A 95 1.58 11.05 -9.56
CA ALA A 95 1.49 11.65 -10.89
C ALA A 95 2.68 11.24 -11.78
N LEU A 96 3.91 11.22 -11.24
CA LEU A 96 5.09 10.80 -11.98
C LEU A 96 5.02 9.32 -12.36
N ILE A 97 4.70 8.44 -11.40
CA ILE A 97 4.57 6.99 -11.65
C ILE A 97 3.40 6.72 -12.60
N GLY A 98 2.24 7.34 -12.35
CA GLY A 98 1.05 7.19 -13.19
C GLY A 98 1.26 7.69 -14.61
N SER A 99 1.95 8.83 -14.79
CA SER A 99 2.32 9.33 -16.12
C SER A 99 3.30 8.40 -16.82
N PHE A 100 4.32 7.90 -16.11
CA PHE A 100 5.27 6.96 -16.67
C PHE A 100 4.59 5.67 -17.14
N VAL A 101 3.74 5.07 -16.30
CA VAL A 101 2.97 3.87 -16.64
C VAL A 101 1.99 4.15 -17.78
N GLY A 102 1.28 5.27 -17.75
CA GLY A 102 0.32 5.66 -18.78
C GLY A 102 0.96 5.88 -20.16
N GLN A 103 2.15 6.47 -20.22
CA GLN A 103 2.90 6.65 -21.47
C GLN A 103 3.37 5.33 -22.10
N HIS A 104 3.58 4.29 -21.28
CA HIS A 104 3.99 2.96 -21.74
C HIS A 104 2.79 2.03 -21.98
N TRP A 105 1.56 2.50 -21.78
CA TRP A 105 0.38 1.67 -21.97
C TRP A 105 0.16 1.37 -23.45
N THR A 106 0.40 0.11 -23.83
CA THR A 106 0.28 -0.39 -25.20
C THR A 106 -1.02 -1.20 -25.40
N GLY A 107 -2.01 -1.01 -24.51
CA GLY A 107 -3.28 -1.77 -24.51
C GLY A 107 -3.27 -3.03 -23.64
N ASP A 108 -2.11 -3.40 -23.07
CA ASP A 108 -1.98 -4.55 -22.16
C ASP A 108 -2.42 -4.20 -20.73
N VAL A 109 -3.23 -5.06 -20.13
CA VAL A 109 -3.74 -4.93 -18.75
C VAL A 109 -2.66 -5.29 -17.73
N ALA A 110 -1.65 -6.07 -18.10
CA ALA A 110 -0.58 -6.51 -17.20
C ALA A 110 0.31 -5.37 -16.68
N LEU A 111 0.35 -4.23 -17.36
CA LEU A 111 1.21 -3.10 -16.97
C LEU A 111 0.80 -2.48 -15.62
N LEU A 112 -0.51 -2.44 -15.34
CA LEU A 112 -1.04 -1.89 -14.10
C LEU A 112 -0.63 -2.72 -12.85
N PRO A 113 -0.89 -4.04 -12.77
CA PRO A 113 -0.47 -4.84 -11.64
C PRO A 113 1.06 -4.95 -11.53
N LEU A 114 1.80 -4.88 -12.64
CA LEU A 114 3.26 -4.79 -12.61
C LEU A 114 3.74 -3.52 -11.89
N GLY A 115 3.19 -2.37 -12.24
CA GLY A 115 3.51 -1.10 -11.58
C GLY A 115 3.20 -1.14 -10.08
N ALA A 116 2.04 -1.71 -9.72
CA ALA A 116 1.66 -1.90 -8.32
C ALA A 116 2.62 -2.85 -7.57
N ALA A 117 3.00 -3.98 -8.19
CA ALA A 117 3.94 -4.94 -7.62
C ALA A 117 5.33 -4.32 -7.38
N LEU A 118 5.85 -3.57 -8.34
CA LEU A 118 7.12 -2.86 -8.21
C LEU A 118 7.07 -1.80 -7.11
N CYS A 119 6.01 -1.00 -7.05
CA CYS A 119 5.83 -0.02 -5.97
C CYS A 119 5.76 -0.70 -4.59
N GLY A 120 5.03 -1.82 -4.48
CA GLY A 120 4.95 -2.61 -3.26
C GLY A 120 6.30 -3.18 -2.82
N ALA A 121 7.07 -3.73 -3.76
CA ALA A 121 8.40 -4.25 -3.50
C ALA A 121 9.38 -3.15 -3.05
N VAL A 122 9.37 -1.99 -3.71
CA VAL A 122 10.17 -0.83 -3.30
C VAL A 122 9.77 -0.36 -1.90
N ALA A 123 8.47 -0.25 -1.62
CA ALA A 123 7.97 0.14 -0.30
C ALA A 123 8.43 -0.85 0.79
N LEU A 124 8.33 -2.16 0.55
CA LEU A 124 8.81 -3.20 1.47
C LEU A 124 10.30 -3.07 1.74
N CYS A 125 11.12 -2.83 0.70
CA CYS A 125 12.56 -2.62 0.85
C CYS A 125 12.87 -1.37 1.70
N LEU A 126 12.19 -0.26 1.43
CA LEU A 126 12.34 0.99 2.19
C LEU A 126 11.95 0.80 3.67
N ILE A 127 10.84 0.11 3.94
CA ILE A 127 10.38 -0.16 5.31
C ILE A 127 11.32 -1.12 6.02
N PHE A 128 11.78 -2.18 5.35
CA PHE A 128 12.76 -3.11 5.89
C PHE A 128 14.04 -2.38 6.33
N ARG A 129 14.52 -1.43 5.51
CA ARG A 129 15.66 -0.56 5.87
C ARG A 129 15.31 0.39 7.02
N ALA A 130 14.14 1.01 7.00
CA ALA A 130 13.72 1.96 8.04
C ALA A 130 13.53 1.31 9.42
N GLU A 131 13.18 0.02 9.45
CA GLU A 131 13.03 -0.75 10.68
C GLU A 131 14.27 -1.56 11.08
N ASN A 132 15.43 -1.31 10.44
CA ASN A 132 16.68 -2.03 10.71
C ASN A 132 16.51 -3.57 10.69
N GLY A 133 15.68 -4.07 9.78
CA GLY A 133 15.40 -5.50 9.61
C GLY A 133 14.37 -6.12 10.57
N GLN A 134 13.77 -5.35 11.48
CA GLN A 134 12.77 -5.85 12.43
C GLN A 134 11.33 -5.71 11.92
N LEU A 135 11.01 -6.42 10.84
CA LEU A 135 9.63 -6.48 10.37
C LEU A 135 8.75 -7.25 11.37
N TYR A 136 7.52 -6.74 11.57
CA TYR A 136 6.43 -7.38 12.33
C TYR A 136 6.53 -7.34 13.86
N GLY A 137 7.35 -6.44 14.42
CA GLY A 137 7.41 -6.20 15.86
C GLY A 137 6.04 -5.87 16.45
N ARG A 138 5.70 -6.48 17.59
CA ARG A 138 4.58 -6.06 18.44
C ARG A 138 5.07 -4.90 19.30
N THR A 139 4.47 -3.72 19.19
CA THR A 139 4.59 -2.73 20.26
C THR A 139 3.77 -3.26 21.44
N THR A 140 4.43 -3.89 22.41
CA THR A 140 3.88 -3.97 23.77
C THR A 140 3.84 -2.54 24.28
N VAL A 141 2.64 -1.97 24.37
CA VAL A 141 2.42 -0.75 25.14
C VAL A 141 2.78 -1.10 26.58
N GLY A 142 3.90 -0.58 27.06
CA GLY A 142 4.29 -0.53 28.46
C GLY A 142 4.29 0.93 28.90
#